data_AF-I1KSJ7-F1
#
_entry.id   AF-I1KSJ7-F1
#
_cell.length_a   1.000
_cell.length_b   1.000
_cell.length_c   1.000
_cell.angle_alpha   90.00
_cell.angle_beta   90.00
_cell.angle_gamma   90.00
#
_symmetry.space_group_name_H-M   'P 1'
#
loop_
_entity.id
_entity.type
_entity.pdbx_description
1 polymer ?
#
loop_
_entity_poly.entity_id
_entity_poly.type
_entity_poly.pdbx_seq_one_letter_code
_entity_poly.pdbx_strand_id
1 'polypeptide(L)'
;MAKYETYLRASALLLAPLLMCLFGVTAEGDFFEDIDITWGEHGGVNILGSNSLVLSLDQSSGSGFRSNAEYLYGRIDMQIKLVSGNSAGTVTAYYLSSEGPNHDEIDFEFLGNLSGEPYIVHTNIYTQGIGNREQQFYLWFDPTKYFHTYTIVWNPQRIIFMVDNVPIRVFNNYEARGVPFASSQAMRLYSSLWCADQWATRGGLVKTNWSYAPFKAYYRNFDAKACVWSKGSSSCPSSPPSMTHNTWQAQDLDADGRRSLRWVQKYYMIYNYCKDYKRFPQGRPRECRLSRFS
;
A
#
# COMPACT_ATOMS: atom_id res chain seq x y z
N MET A 1 -76.89 12.42 43.39
CA MET A 1 -76.91 12.28 41.92
C MET A 1 -75.80 13.12 41.33
N ALA A 2 -74.68 12.51 40.96
CA ALA A 2 -73.68 13.06 40.06
C ALA A 2 -72.97 11.87 39.40
N LYS A 3 -72.95 11.85 38.08
CA LYS A 3 -72.51 10.76 37.20
C LYS A 3 -71.14 11.07 36.61
N TYR A 4 -70.46 10.01 36.18
CA TYR A 4 -69.25 9.95 35.33
C TYR A 4 -67.97 10.42 36.05
N GLU A 5 -66.87 9.67 36.06
CA GLU A 5 -66.06 9.32 34.90
C GLU A 5 -65.50 7.88 34.95
N THR A 6 -65.70 7.13 33.88
CA THR A 6 -65.09 5.82 33.61
C THR A 6 -63.72 6.02 32.96
N TYR A 7 -62.65 5.72 33.68
CA TYR A 7 -61.28 5.67 33.14
C TYR A 7 -61.07 4.31 32.45
N LEU A 8 -61.23 4.25 31.12
CA LEU A 8 -60.74 3.12 30.33
C LEU A 8 -59.20 3.15 30.34
N ARG A 9 -58.59 2.26 31.12
CA ARG A 9 -57.16 1.94 31.03
C ARG A 9 -56.92 1.10 29.77
N ALA A 10 -56.57 1.77 28.67
CA ALA A 10 -56.00 1.09 27.51
C ALA A 10 -54.56 0.68 27.85
N SER A 11 -54.38 -0.57 28.25
CA SER A 11 -53.06 -1.19 28.40
C SER A 11 -52.40 -1.29 27.02
N ALA A 12 -51.58 -0.29 26.67
CA ALA A 12 -50.74 -0.34 25.49
C ALA A 12 -49.68 -1.44 25.68
N LEU A 13 -49.91 -2.61 25.07
CA LEU A 13 -48.88 -3.62 24.89
C LEU A 13 -47.77 -2.99 24.02
N LEU A 14 -46.65 -2.67 24.66
CA LEU A 14 -45.40 -2.29 24.01
C LEU A 14 -44.85 -3.52 23.26
N LEU A 15 -45.25 -3.69 22.00
CA LEU A 15 -44.54 -4.53 21.04
C LEU A 15 -43.17 -3.89 20.76
N ALA A 16 -42.15 -4.28 21.52
CA ALA A 16 -40.77 -3.94 21.22
C ALA A 16 -40.39 -4.61 19.89
N PRO A 17 -40.03 -3.86 18.83
CA PRO A 17 -39.59 -4.47 17.58
C PRO A 17 -38.23 -5.12 17.82
N LEU A 18 -38.20 -6.45 17.69
CA LEU A 18 -36.98 -7.25 17.66
C LEU A 18 -36.20 -6.84 16.41
N LEU A 19 -35.33 -5.83 16.56
CA LEU A 19 -34.39 -5.43 15.53
C LEU A 19 -33.38 -6.58 15.38
N MET A 20 -33.69 -7.54 14.51
CA MET A 20 -32.74 -8.53 14.04
C MET A 20 -31.67 -7.76 13.27
N CYS A 21 -30.60 -7.36 13.98
CA CYS A 21 -29.33 -7.02 13.36
C CYS A 21 -28.84 -8.28 12.65
N LEU A 22 -29.24 -8.43 11.38
CA LEU A 22 -28.51 -9.23 10.42
C LEU A 22 -27.15 -8.55 10.28
N PHE A 23 -26.22 -8.88 11.18
CA PHE A 23 -24.81 -8.81 10.86
C PHE A 23 -24.65 -9.76 9.68
N GLY A 24 -24.69 -9.20 8.48
CA GLY A 24 -24.11 -9.87 7.33
C GLY A 24 -22.68 -10.16 7.72
N VAL A 25 -22.40 -11.40 8.09
CA VAL A 25 -21.04 -11.91 8.06
C VAL A 25 -20.72 -11.89 6.58
N THR A 26 -20.18 -10.77 6.10
CA THR A 26 -19.38 -10.83 4.89
C THR A 26 -18.35 -11.88 5.21
N ALA A 27 -18.36 -13.00 4.48
CA ALA A 27 -17.22 -13.90 4.47
C ALA A 27 -16.06 -13.04 3.96
N GLU A 28 -15.37 -12.42 4.90
CA GLU A 28 -14.12 -11.72 4.65
C GLU A 28 -13.22 -12.81 4.06
N GLY A 29 -12.78 -12.61 2.82
CA GLY A 29 -11.92 -13.59 2.14
C GLY A 29 -10.76 -13.95 3.06
N ASP A 30 -10.40 -15.23 3.07
CA ASP A 30 -9.25 -15.67 3.84
C ASP A 30 -8.00 -15.10 3.15
N PHE A 31 -7.34 -14.14 3.80
CA PHE A 31 -6.11 -13.51 3.30
C PHE A 31 -5.07 -14.54 2.87
N PHE A 32 -5.10 -15.74 3.48
CA PHE A 32 -4.19 -16.84 3.19
C PHE A 32 -4.53 -17.62 1.93
N GLU A 33 -5.77 -17.57 1.44
CA GLU A 33 -6.10 -18.13 0.11
C GLU A 33 -5.47 -17.30 -1.01
N ASP A 34 -5.19 -16.02 -0.74
CA ASP A 34 -4.70 -15.07 -1.74
C ASP A 34 -3.17 -14.87 -1.73
N ILE A 35 -2.43 -15.45 -0.77
CA ILE A 35 -0.98 -15.28 -0.66
C ILE A 35 -0.19 -16.59 -0.55
N ASP A 36 1.07 -16.51 -0.95
CA ASP A 36 2.11 -17.53 -0.79
C ASP A 36 3.20 -16.99 0.15
N ILE A 37 3.63 -17.79 1.13
CA ILE A 37 4.84 -17.49 1.90
C ILE A 37 6.05 -17.77 1.01
N THR A 38 6.88 -16.76 0.78
CA THR A 38 8.04 -16.85 -0.13
C THR A 38 9.31 -17.30 0.60
N TRP A 39 9.54 -16.76 1.81
CA TRP A 39 10.67 -17.13 2.66
C TRP A 39 10.43 -16.67 4.11
N GLY A 40 11.17 -17.24 5.05
CA GLY A 40 11.11 -16.91 6.48
C GLY A 40 11.40 -18.14 7.34
N GLU A 41 12.61 -18.22 7.88
CA GLU A 41 13.04 -19.33 8.74
C GLU A 41 12.37 -19.28 10.12
N HIS A 42 12.33 -20.41 10.84
CA HIS A 42 11.91 -20.50 12.24
C HIS A 42 10.55 -19.85 12.57
N GLY A 43 9.61 -19.81 11.61
CA GLY A 43 8.34 -19.12 11.78
C GLY A 43 8.43 -17.60 11.58
N GLY A 44 9.31 -17.13 10.69
CA GLY A 44 9.45 -15.72 10.33
C GLY A 44 8.16 -15.10 9.77
N VAL A 45 7.20 -15.92 9.31
CA VAL A 45 5.84 -15.51 8.99
C VAL A 45 4.87 -16.18 9.97
N ASN A 46 4.14 -15.38 10.74
CA ASN A 46 3.12 -15.87 11.67
C ASN A 46 1.72 -15.43 11.23
N ILE A 47 0.84 -16.40 11.08
CA ILE A 47 -0.56 -16.20 10.70
C ILE A 47 -1.38 -15.89 11.96
N LEU A 48 -2.13 -14.79 11.94
CA LEU A 48 -2.99 -14.33 13.03
C LEU A 48 -4.46 -14.31 12.58
N GLY A 49 -5.20 -15.38 12.84
CA GLY A 49 -6.60 -15.49 12.40
C GLY A 49 -6.70 -15.60 10.87
N SER A 50 -7.79 -15.11 10.28
CA SER A 50 -8.08 -15.25 8.84
C SER A 50 -7.60 -14.09 7.96
N ASN A 51 -7.32 -12.92 8.53
CA ASN A 51 -7.04 -11.72 7.73
C ASN A 51 -5.85 -10.91 8.22
N SER A 52 -4.89 -11.54 8.92
CA SER A 52 -3.72 -10.83 9.46
C SER A 52 -2.50 -11.72 9.57
N LEU A 53 -1.31 -11.19 9.29
CA LEU A 53 -0.04 -11.88 9.52
C LEU A 53 1.02 -10.95 10.12
N VAL A 54 2.10 -11.55 10.60
CA VAL A 54 3.30 -10.86 11.09
C VAL A 54 4.52 -11.36 10.37
N LEU A 55 5.28 -10.45 9.78
CA LEU A 55 6.64 -10.71 9.32
C LEU A 55 7.63 -10.38 10.44
N SER A 56 8.60 -11.27 10.63
CA SER A 56 9.66 -11.15 11.63
C SER A 56 11.02 -11.11 10.97
N LEU A 57 11.94 -10.36 11.58
CA LEU A 57 13.34 -10.28 11.19
C LEU A 57 14.23 -10.43 12.41
N ASP A 58 15.19 -11.34 12.32
CA ASP A 58 16.29 -11.52 13.27
C ASP A 58 17.62 -11.77 12.54
N GLN A 59 18.68 -12.11 13.29
CA GLN A 59 20.02 -12.30 12.72
C GLN A 59 20.11 -13.45 11.72
N SER A 60 19.22 -14.43 11.80
CA SER A 60 19.21 -15.59 10.92
C SER A 60 18.50 -15.29 9.60
N SER A 61 17.35 -14.62 9.68
CA SER A 61 16.48 -14.41 8.52
C SER A 61 15.53 -13.24 8.72
N GLY A 62 15.18 -12.61 7.61
CA GLY A 62 13.92 -11.87 7.50
C GLY A 62 12.78 -12.79 7.09
N SER A 63 11.73 -12.20 6.50
CA SER A 63 10.65 -12.99 5.92
C SER A 63 9.86 -12.22 4.87
N GLY A 64 9.06 -12.94 4.08
CA GLY A 64 8.20 -12.32 3.08
C GLY A 64 7.13 -13.24 2.50
N PHE A 65 6.14 -12.62 1.90
CA PHE A 65 5.05 -13.26 1.18
C PHE A 65 4.78 -12.56 -0.15
N ARG A 66 4.00 -13.20 -1.01
CA ARG A 66 3.52 -12.64 -2.28
C ARG A 66 2.06 -12.98 -2.51
N SER A 67 1.36 -12.28 -3.42
CA SER A 67 0.04 -12.72 -3.87
C SER A 67 0.15 -13.96 -4.77
N ASN A 68 -0.84 -14.83 -4.70
CA ASN A 68 -1.00 -15.97 -5.60
C ASN A 68 -1.30 -15.49 -7.03
N ALA A 69 -2.21 -14.53 -7.13
CA ALA A 69 -2.59 -13.90 -8.39
C ALA A 69 -1.53 -12.92 -8.89
N GLU A 70 -1.36 -12.90 -10.20
CA GLU A 70 -0.73 -11.81 -10.94
C GLU A 70 -1.79 -10.83 -11.40
N TYR A 71 -1.45 -9.55 -11.42
CA TYR A 71 -2.35 -8.47 -11.80
C TYR A 71 -1.77 -7.68 -12.97
N LEU A 72 -2.60 -7.33 -13.95
CA LEU A 72 -2.26 -6.34 -14.96
C LEU A 72 -3.22 -5.16 -14.80
N TYR A 73 -2.78 -4.17 -14.02
CA TYR A 73 -3.59 -3.10 -13.43
C TYR A 73 -4.45 -3.53 -12.23
N GLY A 74 -4.59 -2.63 -11.27
CA GLY A 74 -5.42 -2.82 -10.08
C GLY A 74 -5.35 -1.67 -9.09
N ARG A 75 -6.29 -1.65 -8.15
CA ARG A 75 -6.14 -1.01 -6.84
C ARG A 75 -5.81 -2.09 -5.82
N ILE A 76 -4.69 -1.90 -5.14
CA ILE A 76 -4.20 -2.85 -4.15
C ILE A 76 -3.99 -2.10 -2.83
N ASP A 77 -4.78 -2.49 -1.84
CA ASP A 77 -4.78 -1.94 -0.49
C ASP A 77 -4.19 -2.97 0.49
N MET A 78 -3.33 -2.50 1.38
CA MET A 78 -2.82 -3.29 2.50
C MET A 78 -2.77 -2.42 3.75
N GLN A 79 -3.26 -2.93 4.88
CA GLN A 79 -3.04 -2.27 6.16
C GLN A 79 -1.75 -2.78 6.80
N ILE A 80 -0.83 -1.87 7.08
CA ILE A 80 0.48 -2.20 7.63
C ILE A 80 0.70 -1.39 8.92
N LYS A 81 1.23 -2.06 9.94
CA LYS A 81 1.80 -1.43 11.14
C LYS A 81 3.27 -1.81 11.23
N LEU A 82 4.14 -0.80 11.18
CA LEU A 82 5.58 -0.97 11.05
C LEU A 82 6.24 -1.39 12.37
N VAL A 83 7.51 -1.81 12.27
CA VAL A 83 8.33 -2.21 13.42
C VAL A 83 8.41 -1.07 14.45
N SER A 84 8.01 -1.36 15.68
CA SER A 84 8.07 -0.40 16.78
C SER A 84 9.43 -0.35 17.47
N GLY A 85 9.70 0.74 18.19
CA GLY A 85 10.95 0.93 18.90
C GLY A 85 12.12 1.28 17.98
N ASN A 86 13.30 0.74 18.26
CA ASN A 86 14.49 0.97 17.44
C ASN A 86 14.47 -0.01 16.27
N SER A 87 14.21 0.48 15.07
CA SER A 87 14.13 -0.30 13.84
C SER A 87 15.20 0.10 12.82
N ALA A 88 16.21 0.85 13.25
CA ALA A 88 17.31 1.28 12.38
C ALA A 88 17.91 0.08 11.64
N GLY A 89 18.21 0.25 10.36
CA GLY A 89 18.76 -0.77 9.49
C GLY A 89 17.74 -1.73 8.89
N THR A 90 16.48 -1.72 9.34
CA THR A 90 15.42 -2.58 8.79
C THR A 90 14.64 -1.90 7.66
N VAL A 91 14.15 -2.69 6.72
CA VAL A 91 13.20 -2.26 5.68
C VAL A 91 11.98 -3.17 5.71
N THR A 92 10.82 -2.55 5.83
CA THR A 92 9.54 -3.18 5.51
C THR A 92 9.19 -2.80 4.06
N ALA A 93 9.09 -3.77 3.15
CA ALA A 93 8.73 -3.52 1.75
C ALA A 93 7.29 -3.97 1.48
N TYR A 94 6.60 -3.24 0.61
CA TYR A 94 5.26 -3.53 0.08
C TYR A 94 5.24 -3.04 -1.37
N TYR A 95 5.25 -3.96 -2.32
CA TYR A 95 5.52 -3.61 -3.72
C TYR A 95 4.82 -4.54 -4.71
N LEU A 96 4.67 -4.07 -5.94
CA LEU A 96 4.27 -4.90 -7.08
C LEU A 96 5.50 -5.15 -7.93
N SER A 97 5.73 -6.38 -8.39
CA SER A 97 6.85 -6.69 -9.27
C SER A 97 6.49 -7.78 -10.26
N SER A 98 6.97 -7.66 -11.50
CA SER A 98 6.99 -8.76 -12.46
C SER A 98 8.33 -9.52 -12.36
N GLU A 99 8.45 -10.65 -13.04
CA GLU A 99 9.65 -11.46 -12.96
C GLU A 99 10.69 -11.11 -14.04
N GLY A 100 11.98 -11.30 -13.72
CA GLY A 100 13.08 -11.21 -14.67
C GLY A 100 13.89 -9.90 -14.61
N PRO A 101 14.97 -9.80 -15.41
CA PRO A 101 15.89 -8.67 -15.36
C PRO A 101 15.29 -7.35 -15.89
N ASN A 102 14.23 -7.43 -16.69
CA ASN A 102 13.53 -6.27 -17.25
C ASN A 102 12.16 -6.06 -16.59
N HIS A 103 12.03 -6.45 -15.32
CA HIS A 103 10.76 -6.35 -14.60
C HIS A 103 10.23 -4.91 -14.51
N ASP A 104 8.93 -4.79 -14.43
CA ASP A 104 8.25 -3.59 -13.96
C ASP A 104 8.04 -3.75 -12.45
N GLU A 105 8.18 -2.67 -11.68
CA GLU A 105 7.99 -2.71 -10.23
C GLU A 105 7.50 -1.36 -9.67
N ILE A 106 6.72 -1.40 -8.59
CA ILE A 106 6.09 -0.25 -7.94
C ILE A 106 6.24 -0.40 -6.42
N ASP A 107 7.06 0.46 -5.80
CA ASP A 107 7.52 0.22 -4.43
C ASP A 107 6.96 1.19 -3.39
N PHE A 108 6.52 0.63 -2.26
CA PHE A 108 6.68 1.25 -0.94
C PHE A 108 7.77 0.51 -0.16
N GLU A 109 8.77 1.24 0.29
CA GLU A 109 9.75 0.77 1.25
C GLU A 109 9.75 1.68 2.48
N PHE A 110 9.57 1.12 3.66
CA PHE A 110 9.57 1.84 4.92
C PHE A 110 10.90 1.63 5.61
N LEU A 111 11.72 2.68 5.62
CA LEU A 111 13.07 2.66 6.18
C LEU A 111 12.97 2.90 7.69
N GLY A 112 13.34 1.89 8.47
CA GLY A 112 13.38 1.98 9.93
C GLY A 112 14.43 2.96 10.43
N ASN A 113 14.29 3.38 11.68
CA ASN A 113 15.11 4.43 12.27
C ASN A 113 15.35 4.19 13.77
N LEU A 114 16.21 5.00 14.37
CA LEU A 114 16.43 4.99 15.81
C LEU A 114 15.13 5.32 16.55
N SER A 115 14.98 4.81 17.78
CA SER A 115 13.85 5.14 18.64
C SER A 115 13.64 6.66 18.73
N GLY A 116 12.42 7.11 18.47
CA GLY A 116 12.04 8.53 18.50
C GLY A 116 12.30 9.31 17.21
N GLU A 117 13.03 8.73 16.26
CA GLU A 117 13.22 9.32 14.93
C GLU A 117 12.15 8.82 13.95
N PRO A 118 11.70 9.66 13.00
CA PRO A 118 10.63 9.27 12.08
C PRO A 118 11.09 8.22 11.07
N TYR A 119 10.17 7.35 10.69
CA TYR A 119 10.31 6.50 9.50
C TYR A 119 10.36 7.34 8.23
N ILE A 120 11.07 6.83 7.22
CA ILE A 120 11.04 7.37 5.86
C ILE A 120 10.28 6.40 4.97
N VAL A 121 9.27 6.89 4.27
CA VAL A 121 8.65 6.17 3.15
C VAL A 121 9.45 6.47 1.92
N HIS A 122 10.05 5.45 1.33
CA HIS A 122 10.74 5.48 0.06
C HIS A 122 9.82 4.85 -0.98
N THR A 123 9.56 5.56 -2.07
CA THR A 123 8.82 5.03 -3.23
C THR A 123 9.71 4.99 -4.46
N ASN A 124 9.58 3.96 -5.27
CA ASN A 124 10.27 3.84 -6.55
C ASN A 124 9.33 3.24 -7.61
N ILE A 125 9.72 3.37 -8.87
CA ILE A 125 9.02 2.78 -10.00
C ILE A 125 10.07 2.29 -10.99
N TYR A 126 10.09 0.98 -11.20
CA TYR A 126 10.86 0.33 -12.27
C TYR A 126 9.96 0.12 -13.48
N THR A 127 10.54 0.39 -14.63
CA THR A 127 9.94 0.10 -15.93
C THR A 127 11.00 -0.55 -16.80
N GLN A 128 10.74 -1.73 -17.33
CA GLN A 128 11.70 -2.46 -18.18
C GLN A 128 13.06 -2.65 -17.49
N GLY A 129 13.06 -2.98 -16.19
CA GLY A 129 14.26 -3.17 -15.36
C GLY A 129 14.96 -1.88 -14.94
N ILE A 130 14.47 -0.71 -15.36
CA ILE A 130 15.08 0.58 -15.06
C ILE A 130 14.25 1.30 -14.01
N GLY A 131 14.80 1.42 -12.80
CA GLY A 131 14.29 2.26 -11.71
C GLY A 131 14.77 3.71 -11.84
N ASN A 132 15.44 4.22 -10.80
CA ASN A 132 15.94 5.59 -10.69
C ASN A 132 14.85 6.67 -10.56
N ARG A 133 13.71 6.32 -9.97
CA ARG A 133 12.56 7.22 -9.78
C ARG A 133 12.20 7.37 -8.31
N GLU A 134 13.19 7.54 -7.46
CA GLU A 134 13.03 7.52 -6.01
C GLU A 134 12.40 8.83 -5.51
N GLN A 135 11.39 8.72 -4.65
CA GLN A 135 10.85 9.83 -3.87
C GLN A 135 10.73 9.39 -2.41
N GLN A 136 11.13 10.25 -1.48
CA GLN A 136 11.08 9.95 -0.06
C GLN A 136 10.24 10.96 0.71
N PHE A 137 9.53 10.48 1.73
CA PHE A 137 8.62 11.25 2.55
C PHE A 137 8.75 10.88 4.03
N TYR A 138 8.59 11.86 4.92
CA TYR A 138 8.16 11.58 6.28
C TYR A 138 6.64 11.34 6.31
N LEU A 139 6.16 10.55 7.25
CA LEU A 139 4.73 10.42 7.53
C LEU A 139 4.29 11.49 8.55
N TRP A 140 3.05 11.95 8.43
CA TRP A 140 2.44 12.93 9.36
C TRP A 140 1.86 12.28 10.63
N PHE A 141 2.22 11.02 10.88
CA PHE A 141 1.80 10.20 12.02
C PHE A 141 2.90 9.19 12.36
N ASP A 142 2.76 8.49 13.48
CA ASP A 142 3.65 7.41 13.91
C ASP A 142 3.15 6.06 13.35
N PRO A 143 3.78 5.51 12.30
CA PRO A 143 3.31 4.30 11.62
C PRO A 143 3.51 3.00 12.42
N THR A 144 4.10 3.08 13.62
CA THR A 144 4.38 1.94 14.49
C THR A 144 3.28 1.69 15.51
N LYS A 145 2.42 2.70 15.75
CA LYS A 145 1.37 2.64 16.79
C LYS A 145 0.08 1.99 16.31
N TYR A 146 -0.34 2.31 15.09
CA TYR A 146 -1.61 1.86 14.51
C TYR A 146 -1.40 1.31 13.11
N PHE A 147 -2.38 0.56 12.62
CA PHE A 147 -2.43 0.15 11.23
C PHE A 147 -2.84 1.35 10.37
N HIS A 148 -2.13 1.54 9.27
CA HIS A 148 -2.44 2.54 8.24
C HIS A 148 -2.61 1.84 6.89
N THR A 149 -3.47 2.37 6.03
CA THR A 149 -3.73 1.79 4.71
C THR A 149 -2.76 2.37 3.68
N TYR A 150 -1.98 1.49 3.06
CA TYR A 150 -1.10 1.83 1.95
C TYR A 150 -1.70 1.31 0.65
N THR A 151 -1.95 2.22 -0.29
CA THR A 151 -2.61 1.89 -1.55
C THR A 151 -1.69 2.16 -2.73
N ILE A 152 -1.66 1.20 -3.65
CA ILE A 152 -1.21 1.40 -5.03
C ILE A 152 -2.44 1.34 -5.93
N VAL A 153 -2.76 2.44 -6.61
CA VAL A 153 -3.68 2.42 -7.77
C VAL A 153 -2.81 2.44 -9.02
N TRP A 154 -2.84 1.37 -9.77
CA TRP A 154 -2.14 1.21 -11.04
C TRP A 154 -3.17 0.94 -12.13
N ASN A 155 -3.35 1.90 -13.03
CA ASN A 155 -4.28 1.80 -14.15
C ASN A 155 -3.57 2.21 -15.46
N PRO A 156 -4.20 2.04 -16.63
CA PRO A 156 -3.56 2.35 -17.92
C PRO A 156 -3.06 3.79 -18.06
N GLN A 157 -3.61 4.73 -17.28
CA GLN A 157 -3.31 6.15 -17.35
C GLN A 157 -2.27 6.60 -16.32
N ARG A 158 -2.14 5.93 -15.17
CA ARG A 158 -1.26 6.37 -14.07
C ARG A 158 -1.07 5.34 -12.96
N ILE A 159 -0.03 5.58 -12.17
CA ILE A 159 0.21 4.97 -10.86
C ILE A 159 0.02 6.05 -9.79
N ILE A 160 -0.76 5.75 -8.74
CA ILE A 160 -1.01 6.62 -7.60
C ILE A 160 -0.64 5.87 -6.33
N PHE A 161 0.27 6.45 -5.55
CA PHE A 161 0.62 5.98 -4.20
C PHE A 161 -0.20 6.78 -3.20
N MET A 162 -0.90 6.10 -2.30
CA MET A 162 -1.68 6.75 -1.24
C MET A 162 -1.40 6.15 0.13
N VAL A 163 -1.52 7.00 1.14
CA VAL A 163 -1.45 6.64 2.56
C VAL A 163 -2.71 7.16 3.21
N ASP A 164 -3.54 6.28 3.79
CA ASP A 164 -4.85 6.61 4.35
C ASP A 164 -5.72 7.46 3.39
N ASN A 165 -5.77 7.05 2.12
CA ASN A 165 -6.48 7.74 1.03
C ASN A 165 -5.92 9.15 0.69
N VAL A 166 -4.76 9.53 1.23
CA VAL A 166 -4.04 10.76 0.87
C VAL A 166 -2.99 10.44 -0.20
N PRO A 167 -3.08 11.00 -1.42
CA PRO A 167 -2.08 10.76 -2.46
C PRO A 167 -0.74 11.42 -2.10
N ILE A 168 0.34 10.64 -2.15
CA ILE A 168 1.71 11.12 -1.88
C ILE A 168 2.52 11.25 -3.17
N ARG A 169 2.19 10.45 -4.19
CA ARG A 169 2.87 10.42 -5.48
C ARG A 169 1.92 9.99 -6.60
N VAL A 170 2.08 10.62 -7.76
CA VAL A 170 1.44 10.22 -9.02
C VAL A 170 2.51 10.11 -10.10
N PHE A 171 2.45 9.04 -10.89
CA PHE A 171 3.26 8.83 -12.07
C PHE A 171 2.33 8.54 -13.26
N ASN A 172 2.23 9.49 -14.19
CA ASN A 172 1.31 9.37 -15.32
C ASN A 172 1.95 8.54 -16.44
N ASN A 173 1.10 7.79 -17.15
CA ASN A 173 1.49 7.14 -18.39
C ASN A 173 1.80 8.21 -19.44
N TYR A 174 3.08 8.31 -19.78
CA TYR A 174 3.60 9.19 -20.80
C TYR A 174 4.36 8.41 -21.89
N GLU A 175 3.95 7.16 -22.17
CA GLU A 175 4.51 6.32 -23.23
C GLU A 175 4.45 7.02 -24.59
N ALA A 176 3.33 7.68 -24.91
CA ALA A 176 3.18 8.49 -26.12
C ALA A 176 4.16 9.68 -26.21
N ARG A 177 4.82 10.03 -25.11
CA ARG A 177 5.87 11.06 -25.02
C ARG A 177 7.26 10.45 -24.77
N GLY A 178 7.40 9.13 -24.90
CA GLY A 178 8.66 8.40 -24.77
C GLY A 178 9.13 8.21 -23.32
N VAL A 179 8.20 8.16 -22.36
CA VAL A 179 8.49 7.73 -20.98
C VAL A 179 7.93 6.33 -20.81
N PRO A 180 8.76 5.29 -20.56
CA PRO A 180 8.26 3.94 -20.32
C PRO A 180 7.28 3.89 -19.12
N PHE A 181 6.31 2.98 -19.19
CA PHE A 181 5.30 2.76 -18.17
C PHE A 181 5.07 1.25 -18.00
N ALA A 182 4.66 0.83 -16.80
CA ALA A 182 4.31 -0.56 -16.52
C ALA A 182 2.94 -0.88 -17.16
N SER A 183 2.94 -1.15 -18.46
CA SER A 183 1.71 -1.30 -19.26
C SER A 183 1.42 -2.72 -19.74
N SER A 184 2.40 -3.62 -19.62
CA SER A 184 2.36 -4.93 -20.31
C SER A 184 2.79 -6.13 -19.47
N GLN A 185 3.49 -5.94 -18.34
CA GLN A 185 3.91 -7.03 -17.47
C GLN A 185 2.92 -7.17 -16.33
N ALA A 186 2.34 -8.37 -16.17
CA ALA A 186 1.57 -8.68 -14.98
C ALA A 186 2.50 -8.78 -13.77
N MET A 187 2.05 -8.26 -12.63
CA MET A 187 2.84 -8.18 -11.40
C MET A 187 2.14 -8.90 -10.26
N ARG A 188 2.90 -9.58 -9.40
CA ARG A 188 2.41 -10.02 -8.09
C ARG A 188 2.61 -8.91 -7.07
N LEU A 189 1.78 -8.91 -6.04
CA LEU A 189 2.12 -8.23 -4.80
C LEU A 189 3.23 -9.01 -4.11
N TYR A 190 4.17 -8.29 -3.52
CA TYR A 190 5.16 -8.79 -2.58
C TYR A 190 5.18 -7.92 -1.33
N SER A 191 5.54 -8.54 -0.22
CA SER A 191 5.86 -7.84 1.00
C SER A 191 6.91 -8.59 1.79
N SER A 192 7.87 -7.86 2.35
CA SER A 192 8.98 -8.44 3.09
C SER A 192 9.45 -7.57 4.24
N LEU A 193 10.09 -8.18 5.23
CA LEU A 193 10.84 -7.50 6.28
C LEU A 193 12.28 -8.02 6.26
N TRP A 194 13.25 -7.15 6.03
CA TRP A 194 14.63 -7.55 5.81
C TRP A 194 15.64 -6.51 6.31
N CYS A 195 16.90 -6.92 6.44
CA CYS A 195 18.00 -6.07 6.90
C CYS A 195 18.66 -5.34 5.71
N ALA A 196 18.59 -4.03 5.73
CA ALA A 196 19.14 -3.11 4.73
C ALA A 196 20.20 -2.18 5.34
N ASP A 197 20.99 -2.72 6.29
CA ASP A 197 22.03 -2.01 7.06
C ASP A 197 23.04 -1.22 6.22
N GLN A 198 23.20 -1.57 4.95
CA GLN A 198 24.13 -0.91 4.06
C GLN A 198 23.64 0.46 3.59
N TRP A 199 22.34 0.76 3.67
CA TRP A 199 21.80 1.99 3.09
C TRP A 199 20.56 2.58 3.78
N ALA A 200 19.74 1.80 4.48
CA ALA A 200 18.41 2.25 4.91
C ALA A 200 18.43 3.45 5.87
N THR A 201 19.14 3.34 6.99
CA THR A 201 19.13 4.40 8.02
C THR A 201 20.34 5.31 7.87
N ARG A 202 20.08 6.58 7.56
CA ARG A 202 21.11 7.62 7.36
C ARG A 202 22.19 7.18 6.35
N GLY A 203 21.77 6.58 5.24
CA GLY A 203 22.69 6.08 4.21
C GLY A 203 23.54 4.91 4.69
N GLY A 204 23.05 4.12 5.66
CA GLY A 204 23.76 2.98 6.23
C GLY A 204 24.75 3.31 7.35
N LEU A 205 24.80 4.57 7.82
CA LEU A 205 25.66 4.97 8.94
C LEU A 205 25.19 4.42 10.29
N VAL A 206 23.89 4.12 10.43
CA VAL A 206 23.31 3.51 11.63
C VAL A 206 22.91 2.08 11.30
N LYS A 207 23.48 1.13 12.03
CA LYS A 207 23.29 -0.31 11.82
C LYS A 207 22.14 -0.87 12.68
N THR A 208 21.62 -2.00 12.28
CA THR A 208 20.63 -2.78 13.03
C THR A 208 21.24 -3.18 14.37
N ASN A 209 20.59 -2.75 15.45
CA ASN A 209 20.91 -3.27 16.77
C ASN A 209 20.06 -4.51 17.05
N TRP A 210 20.67 -5.67 16.81
CA TRP A 210 20.04 -6.97 16.96
C TRP A 210 19.59 -7.33 18.38
N SER A 211 19.98 -6.58 19.42
CA SER A 211 19.42 -6.78 20.76
C SER A 211 17.92 -6.47 20.84
N TYR A 212 17.36 -5.80 19.83
CA TYR A 212 15.92 -5.52 19.69
C TYR A 212 15.18 -6.54 18.82
N ALA A 213 15.87 -7.54 18.26
CA ALA A 213 15.24 -8.60 17.49
C ALA A 213 14.41 -9.55 18.40
N PRO A 214 13.37 -10.22 17.88
CA PRO A 214 12.90 -10.12 16.50
C PRO A 214 12.13 -8.82 16.26
N PHE A 215 12.46 -8.14 15.16
CA PHE A 215 11.70 -7.01 14.63
C PHE A 215 10.42 -7.54 14.00
N LYS A 216 9.28 -6.86 14.17
CA LYS A 216 7.98 -7.34 13.70
C LYS A 216 7.18 -6.27 12.97
N ALA A 217 6.78 -6.56 11.74
CA ALA A 217 5.82 -5.77 10.96
C ALA A 217 4.51 -6.56 10.82
N TYR A 218 3.38 -5.87 11.00
CA TYR A 218 2.06 -6.48 11.03
C TYR A 218 1.28 -6.08 9.78
N TYR A 219 0.56 -7.03 9.20
CA TYR A 219 -0.19 -6.88 7.97
C TYR A 219 -1.61 -7.39 8.18
N ARG A 220 -2.59 -6.73 7.56
CA ARG A 220 -3.97 -7.19 7.54
C ARG A 220 -4.77 -6.56 6.41
N ASN A 221 -5.95 -7.12 6.16
CA ASN A 221 -6.97 -6.55 5.29
C ASN A 221 -6.41 -6.23 3.89
N PHE A 222 -5.75 -7.22 3.30
CA PHE A 222 -5.37 -7.16 1.89
C PHE A 222 -6.62 -7.14 1.03
N ASP A 223 -6.75 -6.13 0.17
CA ASP A 223 -7.86 -6.00 -0.77
C ASP A 223 -7.31 -5.62 -2.15
N ALA A 224 -7.47 -6.54 -3.11
CA ALA A 224 -7.03 -6.36 -4.49
C ALA A 224 -8.25 -6.26 -5.42
N LYS A 225 -8.61 -5.03 -5.79
CA LYS A 225 -9.57 -4.75 -6.87
C LYS A 225 -8.77 -4.60 -8.16
N ALA A 226 -8.50 -5.72 -8.81
CA ALA A 226 -7.51 -5.78 -9.87
C ALA A 226 -7.94 -6.68 -11.04
N CYS A 227 -7.29 -6.49 -12.18
CA CYS A 227 -7.42 -7.37 -13.33
C CYS A 227 -6.46 -8.55 -13.15
N VAL A 228 -6.99 -9.68 -12.68
CA VAL A 228 -6.21 -10.92 -12.55
C VAL A 228 -5.74 -11.36 -13.94
N TRP A 229 -4.44 -11.56 -14.06
CA TRP A 229 -3.81 -12.09 -15.26
C TRP A 229 -3.60 -13.59 -15.11
N SER A 230 -4.15 -14.39 -16.02
CA SER A 230 -4.00 -15.84 -15.99
C SER A 230 -3.97 -16.40 -17.41
N LYS A 231 -3.06 -17.33 -17.69
CA LYS A 231 -2.96 -18.03 -19.00
C LYS A 231 -2.96 -17.08 -20.21
N GLY A 232 -2.33 -15.92 -20.08
CA GLY A 232 -2.19 -14.93 -21.17
C GLY A 232 -3.43 -14.07 -21.41
N SER A 233 -4.43 -14.10 -20.53
CA SER A 233 -5.61 -13.24 -20.60
C SER A 233 -5.87 -12.49 -19.28
N SER A 234 -6.50 -11.32 -19.42
CA SER A 234 -6.95 -10.51 -18.29
C SER A 234 -8.38 -10.86 -17.90
N SER A 235 -8.68 -10.88 -16.60
CA SER A 235 -10.05 -11.01 -16.09
C SER A 235 -10.89 -9.76 -16.31
N CYS A 236 -10.26 -8.61 -16.60
CA CYS A 236 -10.99 -7.39 -16.89
C CYS A 236 -11.56 -7.40 -18.31
N PRO A 237 -12.79 -6.87 -18.50
CA PRO A 237 -13.38 -6.73 -19.82
C PRO A 237 -12.56 -5.74 -20.67
N SER A 238 -12.48 -6.01 -21.97
CA SER A 238 -11.82 -5.11 -22.94
C SER A 238 -12.53 -3.77 -23.09
N SER A 239 -13.83 -3.73 -22.78
CA SER A 239 -14.64 -2.52 -22.76
C SER A 239 -14.65 -1.93 -21.35
N PRO A 240 -14.61 -0.59 -21.18
CA PRO A 240 -14.69 0.01 -19.85
C PRO A 240 -15.97 -0.46 -19.15
N PRO A 241 -15.86 -1.10 -17.97
CA PRO A 241 -17.00 -1.63 -17.26
C PRO A 241 -17.95 -0.49 -16.85
N SER A 242 -19.22 -0.84 -16.63
CA SER A 242 -20.17 0.03 -15.93
C SER A 242 -19.50 0.62 -14.68
N MET A 243 -19.57 1.94 -14.52
CA MET A 243 -18.82 2.73 -13.53
C MET A 243 -18.96 2.28 -12.07
N THR A 244 -19.86 1.35 -11.73
CA THR A 244 -20.21 1.06 -10.34
C THR A 244 -19.19 0.23 -9.57
N HIS A 245 -18.44 -0.69 -10.20
CA HIS A 245 -17.52 -1.59 -9.46
C HIS A 245 -16.02 -1.39 -9.72
N ASN A 246 -15.63 -0.71 -10.80
CA ASN A 246 -14.23 -0.63 -11.25
C ASN A 246 -13.76 0.82 -11.46
N THR A 247 -14.17 1.73 -10.58
CA THR A 247 -13.81 3.16 -10.65
C THR A 247 -12.29 3.40 -10.66
N TRP A 248 -11.53 2.49 -10.04
CA TRP A 248 -10.07 2.52 -10.00
C TRP A 248 -9.42 2.49 -11.40
N GLN A 249 -10.07 1.85 -12.40
CA GLN A 249 -9.53 1.69 -13.76
C GLN A 249 -9.31 3.01 -14.50
N ALA A 250 -10.02 4.06 -14.10
CA ALA A 250 -9.87 5.41 -14.66
C ALA A 250 -9.63 6.46 -13.58
N GLN A 251 -9.31 6.03 -12.35
CA GLN A 251 -9.15 6.94 -11.22
C GLN A 251 -8.06 7.98 -11.49
N ASP A 252 -8.45 9.26 -11.35
CA ASP A 252 -7.59 10.43 -11.31
C ASP A 252 -7.68 11.09 -9.92
N LEU A 253 -6.80 12.05 -9.68
CA LEU A 253 -6.96 12.99 -8.58
C LEU A 253 -7.98 14.07 -8.94
N ASP A 254 -9.06 14.13 -8.16
CA ASP A 254 -9.97 15.27 -8.12
C ASP A 254 -9.30 16.53 -7.55
N ALA A 255 -10.05 17.62 -7.42
CA ALA A 255 -9.51 18.88 -6.90
C ALA A 255 -8.92 18.73 -5.49
N ASP A 256 -9.46 17.83 -4.67
CA ASP A 256 -9.10 17.62 -3.28
C ASP A 256 -7.84 16.76 -3.18
N GLY A 257 -7.78 15.65 -3.91
CA GLY A 257 -6.59 14.84 -4.08
C GLY A 257 -5.40 15.65 -4.62
N ARG A 258 -5.64 16.56 -5.57
CA ARG A 258 -4.59 17.47 -6.07
C ARG A 258 -4.12 18.46 -4.99
N ARG A 259 -5.00 18.95 -4.11
CA ARG A 259 -4.63 19.81 -2.98
C ARG A 259 -3.81 19.03 -1.94
N SER A 260 -4.27 17.84 -1.58
CA SER A 260 -3.58 16.92 -0.66
C SER A 260 -2.20 16.54 -1.16
N LEU A 261 -2.05 16.17 -2.44
CA LEU A 261 -0.74 15.86 -3.02
C LEU A 261 0.23 17.04 -2.91
N ARG A 262 -0.24 18.27 -3.20
CA ARG A 262 0.58 19.48 -3.05
C ARG A 262 0.97 19.73 -1.60
N TRP A 263 0.08 19.48 -0.65
CA TRP A 263 0.37 19.59 0.78
C TRP A 263 1.43 18.56 1.21
N VAL A 264 1.26 17.27 0.87
CA VAL A 264 2.24 16.23 1.18
C VAL A 264 3.61 16.59 0.63
N GLN A 265 3.68 16.95 -0.66
CA GLN A 265 4.94 17.27 -1.32
C GLN A 265 5.61 18.54 -0.79
N LYS A 266 4.82 19.49 -0.28
CA LYS A 266 5.36 20.74 0.29
C LYS A 266 5.93 20.52 1.69
N TYR A 267 5.28 19.72 2.52
CA TYR A 267 5.57 19.64 3.96
C TYR A 267 6.29 18.35 4.38
N TYR A 268 6.21 17.29 3.59
CA TYR A 268 6.68 15.96 4.01
C TYR A 268 7.64 15.28 3.03
N MET A 269 7.69 15.71 1.76
CA MET A 269 8.66 15.17 0.80
C MET A 269 10.07 15.67 1.12
N ILE A 270 10.99 14.74 1.33
CA ILE A 270 12.38 15.02 1.70
C ILE A 270 13.39 14.71 0.58
N TYR A 271 13.02 13.85 -0.37
CA TYR A 271 13.82 13.57 -1.55
C TYR A 271 12.92 13.42 -2.78
N ASN A 272 13.42 13.91 -3.91
CA ASN A 272 12.78 13.74 -5.20
C ASN A 272 13.85 13.68 -6.29
N TYR A 273 13.97 12.53 -6.97
CA TYR A 273 14.93 12.32 -8.06
C TYR A 273 14.83 13.41 -9.15
N CYS A 274 13.63 13.97 -9.39
CA CYS A 274 13.43 15.09 -10.32
C CYS A 274 14.06 16.43 -9.86
N LYS A 275 14.70 16.48 -8.70
CA LYS A 275 15.48 17.63 -8.20
C LYS A 275 16.93 17.26 -7.92
N ASP A 276 17.33 16.02 -8.18
CA ASP A 276 18.68 15.52 -7.92
C ASP A 276 19.61 15.74 -9.12
N TYR A 277 20.11 16.97 -9.26
CA TYR A 277 21.06 17.33 -10.33
C TYR A 277 22.41 16.65 -10.20
N LYS A 278 22.78 16.20 -8.98
CA LYS A 278 24.04 15.48 -8.74
C LYS A 278 23.97 14.09 -9.36
N ARG A 279 22.84 13.40 -9.22
CA ARG A 279 22.61 12.08 -9.82
C ARG A 279 22.39 12.14 -11.32
N PHE A 280 21.77 13.21 -11.84
CA PHE A 280 21.49 13.38 -13.27
C PHE A 280 22.22 14.58 -13.88
N PRO A 281 23.58 14.57 -13.96
CA PRO A 281 24.36 15.72 -14.41
C PRO A 281 24.13 16.07 -15.88
N GLN A 282 23.72 15.09 -16.70
CA GLN A 282 23.43 15.27 -18.14
C GLN A 282 21.99 15.72 -18.41
N GLY A 283 21.21 15.97 -17.35
CA GLY A 283 19.81 16.38 -17.45
C GLY A 283 18.87 15.36 -16.83
N ARG A 284 17.84 15.90 -16.18
CA ARG A 284 16.82 15.11 -15.47
C ARG A 284 15.98 14.25 -16.43
N PRO A 285 15.45 13.10 -15.96
CA PRO A 285 14.54 12.26 -16.72
C PRO A 285 13.37 13.04 -17.34
N ARG A 286 12.85 12.53 -18.46
CA ARG A 286 11.91 13.28 -19.33
C ARG A 286 10.60 13.59 -18.62
N GLU A 287 10.09 12.65 -17.84
CA GLU A 287 8.90 12.78 -17.01
C GLU A 287 8.98 13.95 -16.02
N CYS A 288 10.17 14.33 -15.57
CA CYS A 288 10.38 15.43 -14.64
C CYS A 288 10.10 16.83 -15.23
N ARG A 289 9.84 16.90 -16.54
CA ARG A 289 9.45 18.11 -17.28
C ARG A 289 7.97 18.11 -17.67
N LEU A 290 7.26 17.01 -17.43
CA LEU A 290 5.85 16.85 -17.78
C LEU A 290 4.95 17.22 -16.58
N SER A 291 3.66 17.47 -16.86
CA SER A 291 2.71 17.78 -15.80
C SER A 291 2.50 16.57 -14.88
N ARG A 292 2.37 16.81 -13.57
CA ARG A 292 1.93 15.76 -12.63
C ARG A 292 0.42 15.59 -12.59
N PHE A 293 -0.33 16.58 -13.09
CA PHE A 293 -1.78 16.57 -13.24
C PHE A 293 -2.09 16.63 -14.74
N SER A 294 -2.19 15.48 -15.38
CA SER A 294 -2.53 15.35 -16.81
C SER A 294 -3.77 14.50 -16.97
#